data_AF-A0A0Q0FCC2-F1
#
_entry.id   AF-A0A0Q0FCC2-F1
#
_cell.length_a   1.000
_cell.length_b   1.000
_cell.length_c   1.000
_cell.angle_alpha   90.00
_cell.angle_beta   90.00
_cell.angle_gamma   90.00
#
_symmetry.space_group_name_H-M   'P 1'
#
loop_
_entity.id
_entity.type
_entity.pdbx_description
1 polymer ?
#
loop_
_entity_poly.entity_id
_entity_poly.type
_entity_poly.pdbx_seq_one_letter_code
_entity_poly.pdbx_strand_id
1 'polypeptide(L)'
;MRLSEKTLELNICAQVSAHLKGRQNVFWFGLTQKQEAKAGFDACTKLGGRLLIFQFKASNNVLKKNSKRKFITPHEQLNALRKSAQNSMRSVFYALPNIGNTTEMYKNPDLLSQTWLLDVASLSHLGQPTKADGTMRKNGCHNMYLEPGQVEIHSDPIIAPLINAQEFVSEGFRGADGFQWVFENDSNRFLEFCTLLSPGARGMVLY
;
A
#
# COMPACT_ATOMS: atom_id res chain seq x y z
N MET A 1 13.14 -6.79 20.85
CA MET A 1 12.62 -5.40 20.95
C MET A 1 11.54 -5.19 19.89
N ARG A 2 10.48 -4.42 20.18
CA ARG A 2 9.45 -4.04 19.19
C ARG A 2 10.05 -3.04 18.18
N LEU A 3 9.72 -3.20 16.90
CA LEU A 3 10.08 -2.21 15.89
C LEU A 3 9.10 -1.04 15.91
N SER A 4 9.65 0.17 15.82
CA SER A 4 8.83 1.37 15.63
C SER A 4 8.36 1.47 14.17
N GLU A 5 7.24 2.16 13.94
CA GLU A 5 6.74 2.46 12.60
C GLU A 5 7.79 3.23 11.78
N LYS A 6 8.43 4.23 12.39
CA LYS A 6 9.48 5.02 11.73
C LYS A 6 10.69 4.18 11.31
N THR A 7 11.05 3.17 12.11
CA THR A 7 12.12 2.23 11.75
C THR A 7 11.77 1.46 10.49
N LEU A 8 10.54 0.92 10.41
CA LEU A 8 10.09 0.17 9.23
C LEU A 8 9.99 1.07 8.00
N GLU A 9 9.35 2.25 8.13
CA GLU A 9 9.24 3.26 7.06
C GLU A 9 10.62 3.56 6.44
N LEU A 10 11.58 4.00 7.25
CA LEU A 10 12.89 4.42 6.75
C LEU A 10 13.65 3.27 6.06
N ASN A 11 13.60 2.06 6.63
CA ASN A 11 14.30 0.92 6.05
C ASN A 11 13.62 0.41 4.78
N ILE A 12 12.29 0.40 4.72
CA ILE A 12 11.55 0.02 3.50
C ILE A 12 11.83 1.03 2.40
N CYS A 13 11.71 2.33 2.66
CA CYS A 13 12.04 3.39 1.69
C CYS A 13 13.49 3.27 1.18
N ALA A 14 14.45 3.02 2.08
CA ALA A 14 15.84 2.80 1.71
C ALA A 14 16.02 1.56 0.83
N GLN A 15 15.35 0.44 1.14
CA GLN A 15 15.41 -0.77 0.33
C GLN A 15 14.75 -0.59 -1.04
N VAL A 16 13.62 0.13 -1.14
CA VAL A 16 13.01 0.50 -2.43
C VAL A 16 14.01 1.29 -3.27
N SER A 17 14.62 2.34 -2.71
CA SER A 17 15.62 3.14 -3.42
C SER A 17 16.84 2.32 -3.86
N ALA A 18 17.31 1.40 -3.02
CA ALA A 18 18.41 0.52 -3.36
C ALA A 18 18.04 -0.47 -4.48
N HIS A 19 16.84 -1.06 -4.41
CA HIS A 19 16.32 -1.99 -5.41
C HIS A 19 16.18 -1.34 -6.79
N LEU A 20 15.82 -0.05 -6.83
CA LEU A 20 15.61 0.70 -8.06
C LEU A 20 16.85 1.46 -8.55
N LYS A 21 17.97 1.38 -7.82
CA LYS A 21 19.20 2.09 -8.12
C LYS A 21 19.69 1.77 -9.54
N GLY A 22 19.96 2.81 -10.33
CA GLY A 22 20.39 2.68 -11.73
C GLY A 22 19.26 2.47 -12.74
N ARG A 23 18.02 2.23 -12.29
CA ARG A 23 16.82 2.15 -13.16
C ARG A 23 15.94 3.39 -13.05
N GLN A 24 15.73 3.88 -11.82
CA GLN A 24 14.93 5.06 -11.56
C GLN A 24 15.54 5.89 -10.41
N ASN A 25 15.37 7.21 -10.48
CA ASN A 25 15.77 8.12 -9.41
C ASN A 25 14.60 8.31 -8.44
N VAL A 26 14.65 7.61 -7.31
CA VAL A 26 13.61 7.69 -6.26
C VAL A 26 13.95 8.84 -5.31
N PHE A 27 13.03 9.79 -5.20
CA PHE A 27 13.10 10.86 -4.21
C PHE A 27 11.92 10.74 -3.26
N TRP A 28 12.20 10.53 -1.97
CA TRP A 28 11.19 10.38 -0.93
C TRP A 28 10.87 11.72 -0.28
N PHE A 29 9.58 11.99 -0.12
CA PHE A 29 9.06 13.10 0.66
C PHE A 29 8.35 12.55 1.89
N GLY A 30 8.84 12.91 3.07
CA GLY A 30 8.12 12.69 4.32
C GLY A 30 7.31 13.93 4.69
N LEU A 31 6.24 13.73 5.45
CA LEU A 31 5.48 14.83 6.02
C LEU A 31 5.99 15.18 7.43
N THR A 32 5.72 16.40 7.88
CA THR A 32 5.81 16.73 9.32
C THR A 32 4.65 16.08 10.07
N GLN A 33 4.80 15.83 11.37
CA GLN A 33 3.73 15.20 12.19
C GLN A 33 2.37 15.91 12.07
N LYS A 34 2.37 17.25 11.98
CA LYS A 34 1.13 18.03 11.80
C LYS A 34 0.51 17.79 10.42
N GLN A 35 1.33 17.63 9.38
CA GLN A 35 0.87 17.32 8.04
C GLN A 35 0.41 15.86 7.94
N GLU A 36 1.12 14.90 8.56
CA GLU A 36 0.72 13.49 8.64
C GLU A 36 -0.67 13.36 9.25
N ALA A 37 -0.94 14.05 10.36
CA ALA A 37 -2.25 14.06 11.01
C ALA A 37 -3.40 14.57 10.11
N LYS A 38 -3.09 15.42 9.12
CA LYS A 38 -4.07 16.00 8.20
C LYS A 38 -4.21 15.18 6.90
N ALA A 39 -3.10 14.77 6.31
CA ALA A 39 -3.05 14.10 5.02
C ALA A 39 -3.19 12.58 5.13
N GLY A 40 -2.85 12.02 6.29
CA GLY A 40 -3.05 10.61 6.62
C GLY A 40 -2.02 9.65 6.03
N PHE A 41 -0.88 10.15 5.52
CA PHE A 41 0.24 9.35 5.00
C PHE A 41 1.58 9.76 5.60
N ASP A 42 2.57 8.87 5.58
CA ASP A 42 3.89 9.12 6.16
C ASP A 42 4.90 9.56 5.10
N ALA A 43 4.93 8.87 3.95
CA ALA A 43 5.88 9.16 2.88
C ALA A 43 5.25 9.03 1.49
N CYS A 44 5.78 9.78 0.53
CA CYS A 44 5.44 9.65 -0.87
C CYS A 44 6.67 9.76 -1.78
N THR A 45 6.55 9.26 -3.00
CA THR A 45 7.59 9.37 -4.03
C THR A 45 6.98 9.39 -5.42
N LYS A 46 7.69 9.93 -6.39
CA LYS A 46 7.34 9.79 -7.80
C LYS A 46 8.07 8.58 -8.38
N LEU A 47 7.34 7.61 -8.89
CA LEU A 47 7.88 6.41 -9.53
C LEU A 47 7.15 6.16 -10.85
N GLY A 48 7.88 5.97 -11.94
CA GLY A 48 7.27 5.69 -13.25
C GLY A 48 6.22 6.71 -13.71
N GLY A 49 6.40 8.00 -13.39
CA GLY A 49 5.43 9.06 -13.72
C GLY A 49 4.26 9.19 -12.74
N ARG A 50 4.17 8.30 -11.74
CA ARG A 50 3.07 8.23 -10.78
C ARG A 50 3.49 8.73 -9.40
N LEU A 51 2.60 9.44 -8.72
CA LEU A 51 2.76 9.73 -7.30
C LEU A 51 2.30 8.52 -6.49
N LEU A 52 3.23 7.94 -5.74
CA LEU A 52 2.98 6.87 -4.79
C LEU A 52 2.96 7.44 -3.38
N ILE A 53 1.90 7.13 -2.64
CA ILE A 53 1.66 7.59 -1.27
C ILE A 53 1.58 6.35 -0.38
N PHE A 54 2.32 6.37 0.73
CA PHE A 54 2.39 5.26 1.66
C PHE A 54 2.05 5.73 3.07
N GLN A 55 1.13 5.01 3.69
CA GLN A 55 0.96 4.99 5.13
C GLN A 55 1.50 3.66 5.65
N PHE A 56 2.64 3.71 6.32
CA PHE A 56 3.23 2.56 6.99
C PHE A 56 2.46 2.24 8.26
N LYS A 57 2.47 0.94 8.61
CA LYS A 57 1.98 0.45 9.88
C LYS A 57 2.98 -0.47 10.54
N ALA A 58 3.14 -0.34 11.85
CA ALA A 58 3.90 -1.30 12.66
C ALA A 58 2.99 -2.11 13.57
N SER A 59 3.19 -3.42 13.60
CA SER A 59 2.55 -4.30 14.59
C SER A 59 3.47 -5.41 15.04
N ASN A 60 3.57 -5.59 16.36
CA ASN A 60 4.15 -6.77 17.00
C ASN A 60 3.08 -7.74 17.53
N ASN A 61 1.80 -7.50 17.21
CA ASN A 61 0.70 -8.33 17.68
C ASN A 61 0.38 -9.41 16.65
N VAL A 62 0.73 -10.65 16.98
CA VAL A 62 0.39 -11.84 16.20
C VAL A 62 -0.65 -12.64 16.99
N LEU A 63 -1.77 -12.96 16.33
CA LEU A 63 -2.84 -13.73 16.94
C LEU A 63 -2.41 -15.19 17.15
N LYS A 64 -2.57 -15.71 18.38
CA LYS A 64 -2.18 -17.09 18.72
C LYS A 64 -2.94 -18.17 17.94
N LYS A 65 -4.20 -17.90 17.55
CA LYS A 65 -5.10 -18.90 16.97
C LYS A 65 -4.78 -19.21 15.50
N ASN A 66 -4.38 -18.20 14.73
CA ASN A 66 -4.24 -18.29 13.26
C ASN A 66 -2.97 -17.63 12.74
N SER A 67 -2.05 -17.22 13.63
CA SER A 67 -0.79 -16.55 13.29
C SER A 67 -0.93 -15.29 12.42
N LYS A 68 -2.14 -14.71 12.29
CA LYS A 68 -2.34 -13.46 11.55
C LYS A 68 -1.79 -12.29 12.35
N ARG A 69 -1.12 -11.35 11.66
CA ARG A 69 -0.62 -10.12 12.28
C ARG A 69 -1.72 -9.06 12.29
N LYS A 70 -2.00 -8.50 13.46
CA LYS A 70 -3.08 -7.53 13.65
C LYS A 70 -2.53 -6.10 13.56
N PHE A 71 -3.01 -5.31 12.62
CA PHE A 71 -2.79 -3.86 12.56
C PHE A 71 -4.03 -3.10 13.03
N ILE A 72 -3.80 -1.86 13.47
CA ILE A 72 -4.84 -0.95 13.93
C ILE A 72 -4.73 0.32 13.08
N THR A 73 -5.85 0.71 12.48
CA THR A 73 -5.89 1.82 11.54
C THR A 73 -7.04 2.77 11.89
N PRO A 74 -6.76 4.04 12.22
CA PRO A 74 -7.80 5.03 12.51
C PRO A 74 -8.74 5.24 11.33
N HIS A 75 -10.04 5.34 11.59
CA HIS A 75 -11.05 5.58 10.55
C HIS A 75 -10.83 6.91 9.82
N GLU A 76 -10.48 7.98 10.55
CA GLU A 76 -10.19 9.30 9.96
C GLU A 76 -9.00 9.27 9.01
N GLN A 77 -7.95 8.51 9.35
CA GLN A 77 -6.79 8.34 8.49
C GLN A 77 -7.16 7.62 7.19
N LEU A 78 -7.96 6.56 7.29
CA LEU A 78 -8.47 5.85 6.12
C LEU A 78 -9.30 6.79 5.22
N ASN A 79 -10.18 7.60 5.81
CA ASN A 79 -10.97 8.57 5.06
C ASN A 79 -10.09 9.62 4.37
N ALA A 80 -9.04 10.11 5.03
CA ALA A 80 -8.08 11.04 4.43
C ALA A 80 -7.35 10.40 3.24
N LEU A 81 -6.83 9.18 3.40
CA LEU A 81 -6.15 8.46 2.32
C LEU A 81 -7.08 8.14 1.16
N ARG A 82 -8.35 7.78 1.41
CA ARG A 82 -9.35 7.57 0.34
C ARG A 82 -9.62 8.84 -0.45
N LYS A 83 -9.70 10.00 0.22
CA LYS A 83 -9.82 11.30 -0.46
C LYS A 83 -8.60 11.59 -1.33
N SER A 84 -7.40 11.20 -0.90
CA SER A 84 -6.16 11.32 -1.70
C SER A 84 -6.09 10.31 -2.84
N ALA A 85 -6.61 9.10 -2.65
CA ALA A 85 -6.62 8.05 -3.67
C ALA A 85 -7.60 8.39 -4.80
N GLN A 86 -8.76 8.95 -4.49
CA GLN A 86 -9.87 9.12 -5.44
C GLN A 86 -10.12 7.80 -6.20
N ASN A 87 -10.05 7.83 -7.53
CA ASN A 87 -10.15 6.64 -8.40
C ASN A 87 -8.77 6.14 -8.89
N SER A 88 -7.67 6.62 -8.29
CA SER A 88 -6.31 6.27 -8.70
C SER A 88 -5.85 4.96 -8.06
N MET A 89 -6.32 3.84 -8.61
CA MET A 89 -5.92 2.48 -8.22
C MET A 89 -4.40 2.33 -8.22
N ARG A 90 -3.81 1.84 -7.14
CA ARG A 90 -2.36 1.59 -6.98
C ARG A 90 -1.49 2.85 -6.89
N SER A 91 -2.05 3.96 -6.41
CA SER A 91 -1.28 5.15 -6.02
C SER A 91 -1.10 5.29 -4.52
N VAL A 92 -2.07 4.82 -3.73
CA VAL A 92 -2.15 5.12 -2.29
C VAL A 92 -2.27 3.82 -1.53
N PHE A 93 -1.30 3.54 -0.67
CA PHE A 93 -1.16 2.25 -0.02
C PHE A 93 -1.10 2.38 1.49
N TYR A 94 -1.72 1.42 2.19
CA TYR A 94 -1.15 0.99 3.46
C TYR A 94 -0.01 0.01 3.21
N ALA A 95 1.15 0.28 3.78
CA ALA A 95 2.27 -0.66 3.81
C ALA A 95 2.22 -1.46 5.13
N LEU A 96 2.05 -2.77 5.02
CA LEU A 96 1.83 -3.72 6.12
C LEU A 96 2.99 -4.74 6.20
N PRO A 97 4.08 -4.44 6.92
CA PRO A 97 5.21 -5.35 7.09
C PRO A 97 4.83 -6.53 7.97
N ASN A 98 5.06 -7.76 7.50
CA ASN A 98 4.86 -8.98 8.29
C ASN A 98 5.98 -9.23 9.33
N ILE A 99 6.62 -8.15 9.80
CA ILE A 99 7.69 -8.13 10.79
C ILE A 99 7.35 -7.06 11.82
N GLY A 100 7.48 -7.39 13.11
CA GLY A 100 7.14 -6.51 14.22
C GLY A 100 8.20 -6.37 15.31
N ASN A 101 9.25 -7.20 15.27
CA ASN A 101 10.30 -7.18 16.27
C ASN A 101 11.69 -7.43 15.66
N THR A 102 12.72 -7.10 16.42
CA THR A 102 14.12 -7.21 15.99
C THR A 102 14.55 -8.63 15.66
N THR A 103 13.98 -9.65 16.31
CA THR A 103 14.31 -11.06 16.02
C THR A 103 13.75 -11.49 14.66
N GLU A 104 12.51 -11.09 14.35
CA GLU A 104 11.90 -11.31 13.03
C GLU A 104 12.68 -10.59 11.93
N MET A 105 13.08 -9.32 12.17
CA MET A 105 13.88 -8.54 11.22
C MET A 105 15.29 -9.11 11.01
N TYR A 106 15.94 -9.58 12.07
CA TYR A 106 17.24 -10.23 11.96
C TYR A 106 17.17 -11.49 11.08
N LYS A 107 16.10 -12.28 11.21
CA LYS A 107 15.87 -13.48 10.39
C LYS A 107 15.46 -13.16 8.96
N ASN A 108 14.77 -12.03 8.75
CA ASN A 108 14.21 -11.62 7.47
C ASN A 108 14.59 -10.15 7.17
N PRO A 109 15.85 -9.89 6.78
CA PRO A 109 16.35 -8.52 6.59
C PRO A 109 15.80 -7.83 5.33
N ASP A 110 15.34 -8.59 4.34
CA ASP A 110 14.64 -8.06 3.16
C ASP A 110 13.21 -7.67 3.55
N LEU A 111 13.01 -6.40 3.88
CA LEU A 111 11.71 -5.86 4.29
C LEU A 111 10.75 -5.71 3.12
N LEU A 112 11.24 -5.60 1.87
CA LEU A 112 10.37 -5.50 0.70
C LEU A 112 9.61 -6.80 0.48
N SER A 113 10.32 -7.94 0.53
CA SER A 113 9.68 -9.26 0.41
C SER A 113 8.67 -9.53 1.54
N GLN A 114 8.84 -8.86 2.68
CA GLN A 114 8.03 -9.02 3.89
C GLN A 114 6.95 -7.95 4.04
N THR A 115 6.85 -7.01 3.10
CA THR A 115 5.85 -5.93 3.16
C THR A 115 4.76 -6.15 2.12
N TRP A 116 3.52 -6.04 2.58
CA TRP A 116 2.34 -6.15 1.74
C TRP A 116 1.66 -4.80 1.61
N LEU A 117 1.27 -4.46 0.40
CA LEU A 117 0.63 -3.19 0.04
C LEU A 117 -0.86 -3.41 -0.14
N LEU A 118 -1.65 -2.71 0.67
CA LEU A 118 -3.10 -2.61 0.50
C LEU A 118 -3.41 -1.35 -0.28
N ASP A 119 -3.91 -1.50 -1.50
CA ASP A 119 -4.39 -0.38 -2.30
C ASP A 119 -5.66 0.21 -1.69
N VAL A 120 -5.59 1.46 -1.24
CA VAL A 120 -6.70 2.15 -0.59
C VAL A 120 -7.89 2.33 -1.54
N ALA A 121 -7.64 2.45 -2.85
CA ALA A 121 -8.72 2.60 -3.84
C ALA A 121 -9.55 1.30 -4.00
N SER A 122 -8.99 0.13 -3.67
CA SER A 122 -9.71 -1.15 -3.67
C SER A 122 -10.77 -1.26 -2.56
N LEU A 123 -10.72 -0.36 -1.56
CA LEU A 123 -11.65 -0.31 -0.44
C LEU A 123 -12.89 0.52 -0.83
N SER A 124 -13.70 -0.03 -1.72
CA SER A 124 -14.87 0.63 -2.34
C SER A 124 -15.86 1.21 -1.31
N HIS A 125 -16.10 0.50 -0.21
CA HIS A 125 -16.81 1.05 0.95
C HIS A 125 -16.40 0.35 2.25
N LEU A 126 -15.51 0.96 3.03
CA LEU A 126 -15.34 0.55 4.42
C LEU A 126 -16.40 1.26 5.28
N GLY A 127 -17.17 0.50 6.05
CA GLY A 127 -18.16 1.04 6.99
C GLY A 127 -17.51 1.75 8.19
N GLN A 128 -18.33 2.18 9.14
CA GLN A 128 -17.83 2.69 10.42
C GLN A 128 -17.11 1.60 11.22
N PRO A 129 -16.13 1.94 12.08
CA PRO A 129 -15.39 0.94 12.85
C PRO A 129 -16.27 0.25 13.90
N THR A 130 -16.86 -0.89 13.56
CA THR A 130 -17.76 -1.67 14.41
C THR A 130 -17.10 -2.93 14.98
N LYS A 131 -17.66 -3.44 16.07
CA LYS A 131 -17.38 -4.76 16.63
C LYS A 131 -18.30 -5.80 15.98
N ALA A 132 -18.09 -7.07 16.33
CA ALA A 132 -18.92 -8.19 15.86
C ALA A 132 -20.41 -8.05 16.27
N ASP A 133 -20.70 -7.35 17.37
CA ASP A 133 -22.05 -7.05 17.85
C ASP A 133 -22.70 -5.83 17.17
N GLY A 134 -22.06 -5.26 16.14
CA GLY A 134 -22.52 -4.06 15.44
C GLY A 134 -22.25 -2.74 16.20
N THR A 135 -21.79 -2.78 17.45
CA THR A 135 -21.49 -1.57 18.22
C THR A 135 -20.21 -0.89 17.75
N MET A 136 -20.19 0.44 17.84
CA MET A 136 -19.01 1.24 17.50
C MET A 136 -17.82 0.91 18.41
N ARG A 137 -16.63 0.83 17.82
CA ARG A 137 -15.38 0.69 18.56
C ARG A 137 -15.03 2.02 19.23
N LYS A 138 -14.80 1.97 20.55
CA LYS A 138 -14.43 3.15 21.35
C LYS A 138 -13.16 3.86 20.87
N ASN A 139 -12.24 3.14 20.21
CA ASN A 139 -10.99 3.71 19.71
C ASN A 139 -11.10 4.27 18.28
N GLY A 140 -12.27 4.18 17.62
CA GLY A 140 -12.46 4.69 16.26
C GLY A 140 -11.54 4.06 15.20
N CYS A 141 -11.03 2.84 15.44
CA CYS A 141 -10.07 2.19 14.56
C CYS A 141 -10.61 0.89 13.96
N HIS A 142 -10.19 0.61 12.73
CA HIS A 142 -10.34 -0.69 12.08
C HIS A 142 -9.25 -1.65 12.55
N ASN A 143 -9.60 -2.92 12.72
CA ASN A 143 -8.60 -3.98 12.85
C ASN A 143 -8.37 -4.61 11.49
N MET A 144 -7.11 -4.67 11.07
CA MET A 144 -6.69 -5.36 9.86
C MET A 144 -5.90 -6.59 10.25
N TYR A 145 -6.24 -7.76 9.73
CA TYR A 145 -5.53 -9.01 9.98
C TYR A 145 -4.83 -9.44 8.70
N LEU A 146 -3.51 -9.28 8.72
CA LEU A 146 -2.64 -9.60 7.60
C LEU A 146 -2.42 -11.11 7.50
N GLU A 147 -2.59 -11.59 6.27
CA GLU A 147 -2.13 -12.89 5.78
C GLU A 147 -1.39 -12.63 4.45
N PRO A 148 -0.29 -13.33 4.14
CA PRO A 148 0.37 -13.15 2.85
C PRO A 148 -0.63 -13.24 1.68
N GLY A 149 -0.70 -12.18 0.86
CA GLY A 149 -1.62 -12.07 -0.28
C GLY A 149 -2.99 -11.44 0.01
N GLN A 150 -3.42 -11.32 1.28
CA GLN A 150 -4.72 -10.75 1.62
C GLN A 150 -4.80 -10.11 3.01
N VAL A 151 -5.74 -9.18 3.18
CA VAL A 151 -6.05 -8.61 4.49
C VAL A 151 -7.53 -8.70 4.78
N GLU A 152 -7.84 -9.13 6.00
CA GLU A 152 -9.21 -9.14 6.53
C GLU A 152 -9.41 -7.90 7.40
N ILE A 153 -10.33 -7.03 7.03
CA ILE A 153 -10.62 -5.76 7.73
C ILE A 153 -11.94 -5.93 8.49
N HIS A 154 -11.89 -5.95 9.81
CA HIS A 154 -13.08 -6.14 10.64
C HIS A 154 -13.74 -4.81 10.95
N SER A 155 -14.77 -4.44 10.19
CA SER A 155 -15.77 -3.38 10.41
C SER A 155 -16.81 -3.43 9.27
N ASP A 156 -17.66 -4.46 9.28
CA ASP A 156 -18.20 -5.13 8.08
C ASP A 156 -17.06 -5.86 7.33
N PRO A 157 -16.88 -7.17 7.52
CA PRO A 157 -15.68 -7.88 7.09
C PRO A 157 -15.42 -7.74 5.59
N ILE A 158 -14.32 -7.07 5.25
CA ILE A 158 -13.84 -6.96 3.87
C ILE A 158 -12.54 -7.73 3.76
N ILE A 159 -12.48 -8.63 2.79
CA ILE A 159 -11.25 -9.29 2.36
C ILE A 159 -10.75 -8.53 1.15
N ALA A 160 -9.56 -7.92 1.27
CA ALA A 160 -8.93 -7.19 0.19
C ALA A 160 -7.63 -7.89 -0.23
N PRO A 161 -7.33 -7.98 -1.54
CA PRO A 161 -6.07 -8.52 -2.01
C PRO A 161 -4.93 -7.58 -1.63
N LEU A 162 -3.75 -8.15 -1.38
CA LEU A 162 -2.53 -7.41 -1.13
C LEU A 162 -1.51 -7.66 -2.23
N ILE A 163 -0.74 -6.63 -2.55
CA ILE A 163 0.38 -6.71 -3.50
C ILE A 163 1.66 -6.83 -2.70
N ASN A 164 2.55 -7.75 -3.05
CA ASN A 164 3.86 -7.81 -2.40
C ASN A 164 4.68 -6.56 -2.79
N ALA A 165 5.32 -5.88 -1.82
CA ALA A 165 6.03 -4.64 -2.09
C ALA A 165 7.23 -4.84 -3.02
N GLN A 166 7.94 -5.96 -2.90
CA GLN A 166 9.05 -6.29 -3.80
C GLN A 166 8.56 -6.53 -5.23
N GLU A 167 7.49 -7.31 -5.40
CA GLU A 167 6.87 -7.54 -6.71
C GLU A 167 6.40 -6.23 -7.34
N PHE A 168 5.71 -5.40 -6.57
CA PHE A 168 5.20 -4.09 -7.01
C PHE A 168 6.31 -3.18 -7.54
N VAL A 169 7.46 -3.10 -6.85
CA VAL A 169 8.58 -2.26 -7.31
C VAL A 169 9.42 -2.93 -8.41
N SER A 170 9.38 -4.26 -8.52
CA SER A 170 10.17 -5.03 -9.51
C SER A 170 9.50 -5.10 -10.87
N GLU A 171 8.23 -5.54 -10.89
CA GLU A 171 7.45 -5.73 -12.11
C GLU A 171 6.81 -4.41 -12.58
N GLY A 172 6.84 -3.40 -11.72
CA GLY A 172 6.13 -2.15 -11.90
C GLY A 172 4.63 -2.37 -11.89
N PHE A 173 4.01 -1.81 -12.91
CA PHE A 173 2.65 -1.31 -12.85
C PHE A 173 1.74 -2.13 -13.78
N ARG A 174 1.62 -3.44 -13.49
CA ARG A 174 0.93 -4.40 -14.39
C ARG A 174 -0.59 -4.30 -14.30
N GLY A 175 -1.22 -3.66 -15.29
CA GLY A 175 -2.67 -3.71 -15.51
C GLY A 175 -3.51 -2.56 -14.95
N ALA A 176 -2.93 -1.46 -14.44
CA ALA A 176 -3.71 -0.32 -13.95
C ALA A 176 -3.18 1.08 -14.37
N ASP A 177 -2.24 1.17 -15.31
CA ASP A 177 -1.28 2.28 -15.23
C ASP A 177 -1.01 3.09 -16.49
N GLY A 178 -1.21 2.57 -17.70
CA GLY A 178 -1.10 3.35 -18.95
C GLY A 178 0.16 4.14 -19.25
N PHE A 179 1.16 4.09 -18.38
CA PHE A 179 2.35 4.93 -18.44
C PHE A 179 3.66 4.14 -18.36
N GLN A 180 3.60 2.80 -18.33
CA GLN A 180 4.78 1.93 -18.45
C GLN A 180 4.53 0.63 -19.25
N TRP A 181 3.44 0.55 -20.02
CA TRP A 181 3.35 -0.54 -20.97
C TRP A 181 4.29 -0.25 -22.14
N VAL A 182 5.42 -0.95 -22.16
CA VAL A 182 6.13 -1.19 -23.41
C VAL A 182 5.44 -2.38 -24.06
N PHE A 183 4.62 -2.11 -25.07
CA PHE A 183 3.93 -3.14 -25.86
C PHE A 183 4.87 -3.63 -26.95
N GLU A 184 6.01 -4.21 -26.57
CA GLU A 184 7.02 -4.68 -27.52
C GLU A 184 6.39 -5.64 -28.55
N ASN A 185 6.08 -5.11 -29.73
CA ASN A 185 5.42 -5.81 -30.83
C ASN A 185 4.06 -6.47 -30.50
N ASP A 186 3.32 -5.98 -29.50
CA ASP A 186 2.02 -6.55 -29.10
C ASP A 186 0.90 -5.49 -29.09
N SER A 187 0.40 -5.17 -30.28
CA SER A 187 -0.65 -4.17 -30.50
C SER A 187 -2.02 -4.57 -29.93
N ASN A 188 -2.29 -5.87 -29.78
CA ASN A 188 -3.57 -6.35 -29.23
C ASN A 188 -3.68 -6.02 -27.74
N ARG A 189 -2.59 -6.23 -27.00
CA ARG A 189 -2.47 -5.83 -25.60
C ARG A 189 -2.61 -4.32 -25.40
N PHE A 190 -2.12 -3.50 -26.34
CA PHE A 190 -2.32 -2.04 -26.33
C PHE A 190 -3.78 -1.65 -26.45
N LEU A 191 -4.49 -2.24 -27.40
CA LEU A 191 -5.91 -1.96 -27.60
C LEU A 191 -6.75 -2.42 -26.41
N GLU A 192 -6.47 -3.59 -25.84
CA GLU A 192 -7.10 -4.05 -24.60
C GLU A 192 -6.86 -3.05 -23.46
N PHE A 193 -5.62 -2.59 -23.30
CA PHE A 193 -5.26 -1.59 -22.31
C PHE A 193 -6.04 -0.27 -22.50
N CYS A 194 -6.22 0.21 -23.73
CA CYS A 194 -6.98 1.42 -24.01
C CYS A 194 -8.43 1.36 -23.52
N THR A 195 -9.03 0.16 -23.41
CA THR A 195 -10.41 0.03 -22.88
C THR A 195 -10.52 0.33 -21.39
N LEU A 196 -9.40 0.30 -20.66
CA LEU A 196 -9.33 0.60 -19.23
C LEU A 196 -9.21 2.10 -18.93
N LEU A 197 -9.04 2.94 -19.96
CA LEU A 197 -8.86 4.38 -19.81
C LEU A 197 -10.21 5.10 -19.70
N SER A 198 -10.27 6.11 -18.83
CA SER A 198 -11.47 6.97 -18.67
C SER A 198 -11.76 7.80 -19.93
N PRO A 199 -13.04 8.15 -20.19
CA PRO A 199 -13.43 8.98 -21.33
C PRO A 199 -12.59 10.26 -21.44
N GLY A 200 -12.00 10.51 -22.62
CA GLY A 200 -11.13 11.67 -22.87
C GLY A 200 -9.62 11.41 -22.70
N ALA A 201 -9.21 10.21 -22.30
CA ALA A 201 -7.80 9.83 -22.31
C ALA A 201 -7.21 9.88 -23.73
N ARG A 202 -5.96 10.34 -23.84
CA ARG A 202 -5.22 10.41 -25.11
C ARG A 202 -3.98 9.54 -25.01
N GLY A 203 -3.80 8.63 -25.96
CA GLY A 203 -2.57 7.83 -26.11
C GLY A 203 -1.70 8.37 -27.25
N MET A 204 -0.39 8.17 -27.15
CA MET A 204 0.57 8.43 -28.21
C MET A 204 1.41 7.17 -28.42
N VAL A 205 1.46 6.68 -29.66
CA VAL A 205 2.34 5.56 -30.05
C VAL A 205 3.58 6.18 -30.69
N LEU A 206 4.75 5.85 -30.15
CA LEU A 206 6.04 6.22 -30.73
C LEU A 206 6.58 4.99 -31.45
N TYR A 207 6.80 5.12 -32.76
CA TYR A 207 7.45 4.12 -33.61
C TYR A 207 8.92 4.48 -33.82
#